data_AF-A0A2V2B3T3-F1
#
_entry.id   AF-A0A2V2B3T3-F1
#
_cell.length_a   1.000
_cell.length_b   1.000
_cell.length_c   1.000
_cell.angle_alpha   90.00
_cell.angle_beta   90.00
_cell.angle_gamma   90.00
#
_symmetry.space_group_name_H-M   'P 1'
#
loop_
_entity.id
_entity.type
_entity.pdbx_description
1 polymer ?
#
loop_
_entity_poly.entity_id
_entity_poly.type
_entity_poly.pdbx_seq_one_letter_code
_entity_poly.pdbx_strand_id
1 'polypeptide(L)'
;MNDHSGYWDPLPAARTAADIPVPEAVPNLALTLPHPETYLTGIWAERNWRNVPGPFYAADTDTCWTGRMAAPDHVVYDDATGQEIVYRQPRNAVEVDRLLYAAWTDPLGGYGWDGDQHWTPDSVRAWWRERARLREWATDLRVAWSDHSDPYRREAATGLSDLLLHLDGELEADLRLYLHRLEERRPPPRPVERLPEPRPRDRGSSGRPGPNPLRSHSEVTPHRSAPPQGRA
;
A
#
# COMPACT_ATOMS: atom_id res chain seq x y z
N MET A 1 7.59 -23.81 -5.18
CA MET A 1 7.36 -23.13 -3.88
C MET A 1 7.89 -21.72 -4.05
N ASN A 2 6.99 -20.75 -4.22
CA ASN A 2 7.39 -19.36 -4.39
C ASN A 2 7.83 -18.81 -3.03
N ASP A 3 8.99 -18.17 -3.04
CA ASP A 3 9.57 -17.48 -1.89
C ASP A 3 8.71 -16.24 -1.57
N HIS A 4 7.96 -16.29 -0.46
CA HIS A 4 7.13 -15.19 0.03
C HIS A 4 7.93 -14.21 0.92
N SER A 5 9.21 -13.98 0.60
CA SER A 5 10.14 -13.29 1.50
C SER A 5 10.11 -11.76 1.43
N GLY A 6 9.23 -11.14 0.64
CA GLY A 6 9.20 -9.68 0.50
C GLY A 6 7.86 -9.11 0.05
N TYR A 7 7.71 -7.80 0.27
CA TYR A 7 6.59 -7.00 -0.23
C TYR A 7 6.56 -7.02 -1.76
N TRP A 8 5.41 -7.36 -2.36
CA TRP A 8 5.18 -7.26 -3.79
C TRP A 8 4.61 -5.87 -4.13
N ASP A 9 5.38 -5.05 -4.85
CA ASP A 9 4.94 -3.71 -5.25
C ASP A 9 3.94 -3.81 -6.42
N PRO A 10 2.68 -3.37 -6.25
CA PRO A 10 1.66 -3.47 -7.29
C PRO A 10 1.72 -2.34 -8.32
N LEU A 11 2.43 -1.24 -8.04
CA LEU A 11 2.44 -0.06 -8.92
C LEU A 11 3.07 -0.33 -10.30
N PRO A 12 4.15 -1.13 -10.44
CA PRO A 12 4.65 -1.52 -11.75
C PRO A 12 3.59 -2.22 -12.61
N ALA A 13 2.84 -3.17 -12.05
CA ALA A 13 1.77 -3.86 -12.76
C ALA A 13 0.67 -2.89 -13.17
N ALA A 14 0.25 -2.01 -12.25
CA ALA A 14 -0.78 -1.01 -12.53
C ALA A 14 -0.35 0.00 -13.61
N ARG A 15 0.91 0.42 -13.65
CA ARG A 15 1.39 1.33 -14.71
C ARG A 15 1.37 0.71 -16.10
N THR A 16 1.57 -0.61 -16.17
CA THR A 16 1.55 -1.37 -17.43
C THR A 16 0.17 -1.90 -17.78
N ALA A 17 -0.79 -1.81 -16.86
CA ALA A 17 -2.17 -2.18 -17.05
C ALA A 17 -2.86 -1.16 -17.97
N ALA A 18 -2.60 -1.30 -19.25
CA ALA A 18 -3.40 -0.74 -20.33
C ALA A 18 -3.89 -1.91 -21.18
N ASP A 19 -4.99 -1.70 -21.89
CA ASP A 19 -5.51 -2.70 -22.81
C ASP A 19 -6.01 -4.00 -22.14
N ILE A 20 -6.31 -3.97 -20.84
CA ILE A 20 -6.91 -5.12 -20.12
C ILE A 20 -8.33 -5.33 -20.66
N PRO A 21 -8.67 -6.52 -21.17
CA PRO A 21 -10.04 -6.80 -21.62
C PRO A 21 -11.03 -6.65 -20.46
N VAL A 22 -12.06 -5.83 -20.67
CA VAL A 22 -13.19 -5.72 -19.75
C VAL A 22 -14.01 -7.02 -19.86
N PRO A 23 -14.27 -7.73 -18.74
CA PRO A 23 -15.14 -8.91 -18.75
C PRO A 23 -16.50 -8.59 -19.38
N GLU A 24 -16.91 -9.40 -20.35
CA GLU A 24 -18.05 -9.15 -21.26
C GLU A 24 -19.35 -8.75 -20.54
N ALA A 25 -19.66 -7.46 -20.50
CA ALA A 25 -21.01 -6.96 -20.25
C ALA A 25 -21.75 -6.60 -21.55
N VAL A 26 -21.04 -6.49 -22.68
CA VAL A 26 -21.61 -6.06 -23.97
C VAL A 26 -21.15 -6.99 -25.10
N PRO A 27 -22.04 -7.81 -25.69
CA PRO A 27 -21.70 -8.60 -26.86
C PRO A 27 -21.22 -7.69 -28.00
N ASN A 28 -20.05 -8.01 -28.57
CA ASN A 28 -19.42 -7.32 -29.72
C ASN A 28 -18.73 -5.98 -29.46
N LEU A 29 -18.47 -5.59 -28.20
CA LEU A 29 -17.59 -4.47 -27.90
C LEU A 29 -16.41 -4.97 -27.08
N ALA A 30 -15.26 -5.18 -27.74
CA ALA A 30 -13.99 -5.41 -27.05
C ALA A 30 -13.57 -4.07 -26.42
N LEU A 31 -14.08 -3.81 -25.22
CA LEU A 31 -13.60 -2.71 -24.39
C LEU A 31 -12.35 -3.17 -23.69
N THR A 32 -11.32 -2.35 -23.78
CA THR A 32 -10.17 -2.45 -22.90
C THR A 32 -10.20 -1.32 -21.88
N LEU A 33 -9.61 -1.57 -20.71
CA LEU A 33 -9.43 -0.51 -19.73
C LEU A 33 -8.53 0.59 -20.33
N PRO A 34 -8.94 1.87 -20.21
CA PRO A 34 -8.08 3.00 -20.57
C PRO A 34 -6.88 3.06 -19.62
N HIS A 35 -5.94 3.98 -19.87
CA HIS A 35 -4.82 4.17 -18.95
C HIS A 35 -5.32 4.51 -17.53
N PRO A 36 -4.77 3.90 -16.46
CA PRO A 36 -5.28 4.07 -15.10
C PRO A 36 -5.29 5.51 -14.59
N GLU A 37 -4.40 6.35 -15.09
CA GLU A 37 -4.36 7.80 -14.79
C GLU A 37 -5.67 8.54 -15.15
N THR A 38 -6.52 7.95 -16.00
CA THR A 38 -7.79 8.55 -16.43
C THR A 38 -8.96 8.30 -15.47
N TYR A 39 -8.85 7.32 -14.57
CA TYR A 39 -9.92 6.96 -13.63
C TYR A 39 -9.45 6.73 -12.18
N LEU A 40 -8.14 6.60 -11.94
CA LEU A 40 -7.55 6.61 -10.60
C LEU A 40 -7.27 8.04 -10.15
N THR A 41 -8.34 8.83 -9.98
CA THR A 41 -8.27 10.27 -9.71
C THR A 41 -8.55 10.65 -8.25
N GLY A 42 -8.70 9.65 -7.37
CA GLY A 42 -9.00 9.84 -5.95
C GLY A 42 -8.02 10.77 -5.24
N ILE A 43 -8.56 11.59 -4.33
CA ILE A 43 -7.80 12.58 -3.56
C ILE A 43 -7.48 12.02 -2.18
N TRP A 44 -6.20 11.97 -1.83
CA TRP A 44 -5.74 11.41 -0.55
C TRP A 44 -6.40 12.02 0.69
N ALA A 45 -6.65 13.31 0.68
CA ALA A 45 -7.29 14.04 1.78
C ALA A 45 -8.73 13.57 2.03
N GLU A 46 -9.39 13.01 1.02
CA GLU A 46 -10.78 12.54 1.03
C GLU A 46 -10.87 11.02 1.25
N ARG A 47 -9.73 10.31 1.39
CA ARG A 47 -9.71 8.86 1.58
C ARG A 47 -10.59 8.42 2.75
N ASN A 48 -11.33 7.33 2.57
CA ASN A 48 -12.03 6.70 3.67
C ASN A 48 -11.00 6.20 4.70
N TRP A 49 -11.16 6.55 5.98
CA TRP A 49 -10.20 6.18 7.03
C TRP A 49 -10.08 4.66 7.22
N ARG A 50 -11.07 3.90 6.73
CA ARG A 50 -11.14 2.43 6.82
C ARG A 50 -10.27 1.70 5.78
N ASN A 51 -9.75 2.39 4.77
CA ASN A 51 -8.84 1.77 3.80
C ASN A 51 -7.63 1.16 4.51
N VAL A 52 -7.29 -0.07 4.16
CA VAL A 52 -6.08 -0.72 4.66
C VAL A 52 -4.86 -0.05 4.02
N PRO A 53 -3.83 0.30 4.81
CA PRO A 53 -2.66 0.99 4.29
C PRO A 53 -1.98 0.30 3.10
N GLY A 54 -1.61 1.10 2.12
CA GLY A 54 -1.03 0.65 0.85
C GLY A 54 -1.16 1.70 -0.25
N PRO A 55 -0.70 1.37 -1.46
CA PRO A 55 -0.74 2.28 -2.61
C PRO A 55 -2.17 2.62 -3.03
N PHE A 56 -3.10 1.66 -3.01
CA PHE A 56 -4.48 1.88 -3.45
C PHE A 56 -5.40 2.23 -2.29
N TYR A 57 -6.33 3.15 -2.52
CA TYR A 57 -7.36 3.53 -1.57
C TYR A 57 -8.60 4.03 -2.29
N ALA A 58 -9.75 3.94 -1.63
CA ALA A 58 -10.97 4.60 -2.05
C ALA A 58 -11.14 5.93 -1.31
N ALA A 59 -11.39 7.02 -2.04
CA ALA A 59 -11.77 8.33 -1.53
C ALA A 59 -13.25 8.58 -1.76
N ASP A 60 -13.61 9.70 -2.41
CA ASP A 60 -15.00 9.99 -2.74
C ASP A 60 -15.48 9.10 -3.90
N THR A 61 -15.96 7.91 -3.54
CA THR A 61 -16.43 6.85 -4.43
C THR A 61 -17.94 6.72 -4.29
N ASP A 62 -18.63 6.27 -5.35
CA ASP A 62 -20.01 5.81 -5.27
C ASP A 62 -20.02 4.32 -5.56
N THR A 63 -20.44 3.52 -4.58
CA THR A 63 -20.40 2.07 -4.72
C THR A 63 -21.14 1.59 -5.96
N CYS A 64 -22.31 2.17 -6.28
CA CYS A 64 -23.27 1.63 -7.26
C CYS A 64 -23.44 0.09 -7.20
N TRP A 65 -23.07 -0.52 -6.06
CA TRP A 65 -22.86 -1.95 -5.86
C TRP A 65 -21.85 -2.65 -6.80
N THR A 66 -20.97 -1.94 -7.51
CA THR A 66 -20.07 -2.50 -8.55
C THR A 66 -18.66 -2.88 -8.10
N GLY A 67 -17.99 -2.14 -7.23
CA GLY A 67 -16.56 -2.37 -6.97
C GLY A 67 -16.25 -3.72 -6.36
N ARG A 68 -17.08 -4.22 -5.45
CA ARG A 68 -16.98 -5.58 -4.89
C ARG A 68 -17.31 -6.66 -5.92
N MET A 69 -18.25 -6.43 -6.84
CA MET A 69 -18.52 -7.40 -7.91
C MET A 69 -17.29 -7.56 -8.81
N ALA A 70 -16.51 -6.50 -9.01
CA ALA A 70 -15.27 -6.50 -9.77
C ALA A 70 -14.08 -7.07 -8.97
N ALA A 71 -13.95 -6.72 -7.69
CA ALA A 71 -12.81 -7.06 -6.84
C ALA A 71 -13.25 -7.54 -5.44
N PRO A 72 -13.90 -8.72 -5.33
CA PRO A 72 -14.51 -9.18 -4.08
C PRO A 72 -13.51 -9.43 -2.96
N ASP A 73 -12.25 -9.74 -3.32
CA ASP A 73 -11.17 -9.98 -2.35
C ASP A 73 -10.51 -8.69 -1.84
N HIS A 74 -10.92 -7.51 -2.36
CA HIS A 74 -10.26 -6.23 -2.10
C HIS A 74 -11.21 -5.11 -1.66
N VAL A 75 -12.49 -5.16 -2.05
CA VAL A 75 -13.45 -4.08 -1.87
C VAL A 75 -14.61 -4.50 -0.96
N VAL A 76 -14.96 -3.61 -0.02
CA VAL A 76 -16.23 -3.65 0.73
C VAL A 76 -16.92 -2.28 0.64
N TYR A 77 -18.18 -2.24 1.02
CA TYR A 77 -19.01 -1.03 0.97
C TYR A 77 -19.30 -0.52 2.37
N ASP A 78 -19.46 0.80 2.49
CA ASP A 78 -20.03 1.40 3.70
C ASP A 78 -21.53 1.68 3.59
N ASP A 79 -22.12 1.84 4.77
CA ASP A 79 -23.55 1.99 4.98
C ASP A 79 -23.99 3.45 5.12
N ALA A 80 -23.09 4.30 5.59
CA ALA A 80 -23.39 5.69 5.92
C ALA A 80 -23.36 6.61 4.69
N THR A 81 -22.43 6.38 3.78
CA THR A 81 -22.14 7.27 2.65
C THR A 81 -22.26 6.58 1.29
N GLY A 82 -22.32 5.25 1.27
CA GLY A 82 -22.30 4.49 0.02
C GLY A 82 -20.93 4.57 -0.66
N GLN A 83 -19.85 4.72 0.12
CA GLN A 83 -18.48 4.68 -0.38
C GLN A 83 -17.92 3.26 -0.36
N GLU A 84 -16.93 3.05 -1.21
CA GLU A 84 -16.13 1.82 -1.26
C GLU A 84 -14.91 1.94 -0.34
N ILE A 85 -14.37 0.78 0.06
CA ILE A 85 -13.20 0.68 0.92
C ILE A 85 -12.29 -0.40 0.36
N VAL A 86 -11.02 -0.05 0.09
CA VAL A 86 -9.96 -1.02 -0.22
C VAL A 86 -9.49 -1.63 1.08
N TYR A 87 -9.96 -2.83 1.38
CA TYR A 87 -9.67 -3.52 2.63
C TYR A 87 -8.50 -4.51 2.53
N ARG A 88 -8.00 -4.76 1.32
CA ARG A 88 -6.84 -5.61 1.08
C ARG A 88 -6.09 -5.15 -0.15
N GLN A 89 -4.78 -4.93 -0.02
CA GLN A 89 -3.93 -4.56 -1.14
C GLN A 89 -3.64 -5.76 -2.06
N PRO A 90 -3.55 -5.56 -3.38
CA PRO A 90 -3.27 -6.65 -4.33
C PRO A 90 -1.84 -7.18 -4.17
N ARG A 91 -1.66 -8.50 -4.31
CA ARG A 91 -0.39 -9.22 -4.13
C ARG A 91 0.16 -9.83 -5.41
N ASN A 92 -0.55 -9.69 -6.53
CA ASN A 92 -0.12 -10.13 -7.84
C ASN A 92 -0.85 -9.34 -8.95
N ALA A 93 -0.43 -9.52 -10.21
CA ALA A 93 -0.98 -8.77 -11.33
C ALA A 93 -2.48 -9.00 -11.56
N VAL A 94 -2.98 -10.23 -11.36
CA VAL A 94 -4.41 -10.52 -11.54
C VAL A 94 -5.27 -9.77 -10.52
N GLU A 95 -4.80 -9.67 -9.28
CA GLU A 95 -5.46 -8.88 -8.24
C GLU A 95 -5.42 -7.38 -8.54
N VAL A 96 -4.32 -6.88 -9.14
CA VAL A 96 -4.26 -5.50 -9.65
C VAL A 96 -5.31 -5.28 -10.73
N ASP A 97 -5.39 -6.16 -11.73
CA ASP A 97 -6.36 -6.02 -12.84
C ASP A 97 -7.80 -5.95 -12.32
N ARG A 98 -8.15 -6.77 -11.32
CA ARG A 98 -9.46 -6.74 -10.66
C ARG A 98 -9.73 -5.42 -9.95
N LEU A 99 -8.77 -4.92 -9.17
CA LEU A 99 -8.93 -3.66 -8.45
C LEU A 99 -8.98 -2.45 -9.40
N LEU A 100 -8.24 -2.50 -10.51
CA LEU A 100 -8.31 -1.51 -11.58
C LEU A 100 -9.67 -1.55 -12.28
N TYR A 101 -10.24 -2.73 -12.50
CA TYR A 101 -11.58 -2.86 -13.03
C TYR A 101 -12.63 -2.28 -12.07
N ALA A 102 -12.52 -2.55 -10.76
CA ALA A 102 -13.39 -1.93 -9.75
C ALA A 102 -13.32 -0.41 -9.80
N ALA A 103 -12.11 0.16 -9.82
CA ALA A 103 -11.90 1.59 -9.91
C ALA A 103 -12.45 2.22 -11.21
N TRP A 104 -12.39 1.49 -12.33
CA TRP A 104 -12.97 1.97 -13.59
C TRP A 104 -14.51 1.95 -13.59
N THR A 105 -15.11 1.04 -12.82
CA THR A 105 -16.58 0.99 -12.67
C THR A 105 -17.14 2.00 -11.68
N ASP A 106 -16.30 2.64 -10.86
CA ASP A 106 -16.72 3.72 -9.97
C ASP A 106 -17.04 4.99 -10.77
N PRO A 107 -18.29 5.47 -10.75
CA PRO A 107 -18.70 6.61 -11.56
C PRO A 107 -18.06 7.93 -11.13
N LEU A 108 -17.46 8.00 -9.93
CA LEU A 108 -16.78 9.20 -9.42
C LEU A 108 -15.27 9.19 -9.68
N GLY A 109 -14.67 8.06 -10.07
CA GLY A 109 -13.20 7.94 -10.22
C GLY A 109 -12.44 8.22 -8.91
N GLY A 110 -13.08 7.95 -7.77
CA GLY A 110 -12.61 8.25 -6.41
C GLY A 110 -11.53 7.32 -5.91
N TYR A 111 -11.13 6.30 -6.67
CA TYR A 111 -9.98 5.47 -6.34
C TYR A 111 -8.67 6.23 -6.55
N GLY A 112 -7.78 6.16 -5.58
CA GLY A 112 -6.41 6.65 -5.68
C GLY A 112 -5.39 5.51 -5.65
N TRP A 113 -4.18 5.81 -6.12
CA TRP A 113 -3.06 4.85 -6.22
C TRP A 113 -1.71 5.44 -5.77
N ASP A 114 -1.73 6.65 -5.24
CA ASP A 114 -0.56 7.37 -4.73
C ASP A 114 -0.39 7.22 -3.22
N GLY A 115 -1.08 6.28 -2.57
CA GLY A 115 -1.07 6.11 -1.10
C GLY A 115 0.33 5.91 -0.53
N ASP A 116 1.25 5.34 -1.30
CA ASP A 116 2.66 5.18 -0.95
C ASP A 116 3.44 6.49 -0.80
N GLN A 117 2.93 7.60 -1.35
CA GLN A 117 3.50 8.93 -1.19
C GLN A 117 3.07 9.58 0.13
N HIS A 118 2.01 9.07 0.76
CA HIS A 118 1.36 9.69 1.91
C HIS A 118 1.43 8.85 3.19
N TRP A 119 1.36 7.52 3.08
CA TRP A 119 1.53 6.64 4.23
C TRP A 119 2.96 6.76 4.77
N THR A 120 3.04 7.06 6.06
CA THR A 120 4.27 6.98 6.85
C THR A 120 4.21 5.79 7.81
N PRO A 121 5.36 5.22 8.24
CA PRO A 121 5.36 4.16 9.24
C PRO A 121 4.55 4.51 10.50
N ASP A 122 4.58 5.76 10.96
CA ASP A 122 3.83 6.20 12.12
C ASP A 122 2.32 6.23 11.87
N SER A 123 1.89 6.72 10.71
CA SER A 123 0.46 6.71 10.33
C SER A 123 -0.08 5.30 10.14
N VAL A 124 0.71 4.36 9.61
CA VAL A 124 0.33 2.94 9.50
C VAL A 124 0.20 2.31 10.88
N ARG A 125 1.14 2.58 11.80
CA ARG A 125 1.04 2.12 13.20
C ARG A 125 -0.13 2.76 13.95
N ALA A 126 -0.48 4.00 13.64
CA ALA A 126 -1.67 4.66 14.20
C ALA A 126 -2.95 3.98 13.71
N TRP A 127 -3.07 3.76 12.40
CA TRP A 127 -4.18 3.01 11.80
C TRP A 127 -4.33 1.61 12.43
N TRP A 128 -3.21 0.88 12.61
CA TRP A 128 -3.22 -0.44 13.23
C TRP A 128 -3.77 -0.45 14.67
N ARG A 129 -3.54 0.62 15.44
CA ARG A 129 -4.10 0.77 16.79
C ARG A 129 -5.61 0.97 16.76
N GLU A 130 -6.13 1.60 15.71
CA GLU A 130 -7.56 1.83 15.51
C GLU A 130 -8.29 0.66 14.84
N ARG A 131 -7.59 -0.42 14.44
CA ARG A 131 -8.22 -1.57 13.75
C ARG A 131 -9.37 -2.22 14.52
N ALA A 132 -9.37 -2.11 15.85
CA ALA A 132 -10.48 -2.61 16.67
C ALA A 132 -11.81 -1.87 16.37
N ARG A 133 -11.74 -0.56 16.11
CA ARG A 133 -12.89 0.25 15.67
C ARG A 133 -13.37 -0.19 14.28
N LEU A 134 -12.46 -0.50 13.37
CA LEU A 134 -12.80 -1.04 12.05
C LEU A 134 -13.50 -2.41 12.17
N ARG A 135 -12.98 -3.28 13.05
CA ARG A 135 -13.58 -4.59 13.33
C ARG A 135 -15.00 -4.48 13.89
N GLU A 136 -15.21 -3.59 14.85
CA GLU A 136 -16.52 -3.36 15.46
C GLU A 136 -17.53 -2.91 14.40
N TRP A 137 -17.19 -1.88 13.62
CA TRP A 137 -18.01 -1.43 12.50
C TRP A 137 -18.34 -2.55 11.50
N ALA A 138 -17.34 -3.34 11.09
CA ALA A 138 -17.56 -4.42 10.13
C ALA A 138 -18.45 -5.54 10.71
N THR A 139 -18.33 -5.81 12.01
CA THR A 139 -19.15 -6.81 12.71
C THR A 139 -20.61 -6.39 12.76
N ASP A 140 -20.87 -5.15 13.17
CA ASP A 140 -22.22 -4.61 13.29
C ASP A 140 -22.90 -4.55 11.93
N LEU A 141 -22.19 -4.03 10.92
CA LEU A 141 -22.74 -3.91 9.58
C LEU A 141 -23.01 -5.26 8.94
N ARG A 142 -22.12 -6.24 9.15
CA ARG A 142 -22.32 -7.62 8.68
C ARG A 142 -23.60 -8.20 9.26
N VAL A 143 -23.85 -8.04 10.55
CA VAL A 143 -25.09 -8.51 11.20
C VAL A 143 -26.31 -7.82 10.59
N ALA A 144 -26.26 -6.50 10.42
CA ALA A 144 -27.36 -5.74 9.84
C ALA A 144 -27.70 -6.17 8.39
N TRP A 145 -26.70 -6.59 7.61
CA TRP A 145 -26.88 -6.92 6.20
C TRP A 145 -27.11 -8.43 5.91
N SER A 146 -26.68 -9.32 6.81
CA SER A 146 -26.74 -10.78 6.58
C SER A 146 -28.18 -11.30 6.37
N ASP A 147 -29.15 -10.76 7.09
CA ASP A 147 -30.56 -11.16 7.04
C ASP A 147 -31.43 -10.18 6.23
N HIS A 148 -30.82 -9.26 5.49
CA HIS A 148 -31.56 -8.26 4.71
C HIS A 148 -32.28 -8.90 3.52
N SER A 149 -33.46 -8.41 3.15
CA SER A 149 -34.25 -8.94 2.02
C SER A 149 -33.59 -8.69 0.66
N ASP A 150 -32.79 -7.63 0.57
CA ASP A 150 -32.01 -7.24 -0.61
C ASP A 150 -30.81 -8.18 -0.83
N PRO A 151 -30.72 -8.90 -1.97
CA PRO A 151 -29.60 -9.77 -2.27
C PRO A 151 -28.24 -9.05 -2.33
N TYR A 152 -28.18 -7.79 -2.75
CA TYR A 152 -26.91 -7.05 -2.84
C TYR A 152 -26.30 -6.80 -1.46
N ARG A 153 -27.14 -6.48 -0.47
CA ARG A 153 -26.70 -6.34 0.93
C ARG A 153 -26.21 -7.65 1.52
N ARG A 154 -26.90 -8.76 1.24
CA ARG A 154 -26.45 -10.09 1.70
C ARG A 154 -25.10 -10.48 1.12
N GLU A 155 -24.86 -10.19 -0.17
CA GLU A 155 -23.55 -10.39 -0.80
C GLU A 155 -22.49 -9.49 -0.14
N ALA A 156 -22.79 -8.20 0.06
CA ALA A 156 -21.85 -7.29 0.72
C ALA A 156 -21.54 -7.71 2.17
N ALA A 157 -22.46 -8.37 2.87
CA ALA A 157 -22.21 -8.98 4.18
C ALA A 157 -21.19 -10.14 4.12
N THR A 158 -21.11 -10.88 3.00
CA THR A 158 -20.01 -11.83 2.75
C THR A 158 -18.68 -11.08 2.72
N GLY A 159 -18.62 -9.91 2.09
CA GLY A 159 -17.41 -9.08 2.10
C GLY A 159 -16.96 -8.58 3.44
N LEU A 160 -17.91 -8.20 4.28
CA LEU A 160 -17.59 -7.85 5.66
C LEU A 160 -17.07 -9.05 6.44
N SER A 161 -17.49 -10.28 6.09
CA SER A 161 -16.91 -11.51 6.65
C SER A 161 -15.46 -11.70 6.19
N ASP A 162 -15.17 -11.48 4.90
CA ASP A 162 -13.83 -11.57 4.33
C ASP A 162 -12.88 -10.53 4.95
N LEU A 163 -13.37 -9.30 5.15
CA LEU A 163 -12.67 -8.26 5.88
C LEU A 163 -12.33 -8.73 7.31
N LEU A 164 -13.31 -9.23 8.06
CA LEU A 164 -13.07 -9.68 9.44
C LEU A 164 -12.03 -10.81 9.50
N LEU A 165 -12.07 -11.77 8.56
CA LEU A 165 -11.07 -12.82 8.42
C LEU A 165 -9.68 -12.25 8.11
N HIS A 166 -9.60 -11.23 7.25
CA HIS A 166 -8.34 -10.56 6.95
C HIS A 166 -7.76 -9.82 8.17
N LEU A 167 -8.61 -9.07 8.91
CA LEU A 167 -8.23 -8.37 10.13
C LEU A 167 -7.64 -9.30 11.20
N ASP A 168 -8.21 -10.50 11.35
CA ASP A 168 -7.78 -11.50 12.33
C ASP A 168 -6.65 -12.41 11.84
N GLY A 169 -6.39 -12.41 10.54
CA GLY A 169 -5.44 -13.30 9.89
C GLY A 169 -4.26 -12.54 9.31
N GLU A 170 -4.23 -12.44 7.99
CA GLU A 170 -3.03 -12.06 7.23
C GLU A 170 -2.64 -10.58 7.34
N LEU A 171 -3.54 -9.70 7.80
CA LEU A 171 -3.30 -8.25 7.82
C LEU A 171 -2.04 -7.87 8.58
N GLU A 172 -1.73 -8.52 9.71
CA GLU A 172 -0.54 -8.20 10.48
C GLU A 172 0.74 -8.48 9.69
N ALA A 173 0.77 -9.60 8.95
CA ALA A 173 1.91 -9.97 8.12
C ALA A 173 2.06 -8.99 6.94
N ASP A 174 0.96 -8.62 6.29
CA ASP A 174 0.96 -7.66 5.19
C ASP A 174 1.45 -6.29 5.62
N LEU A 175 0.96 -5.78 6.76
CA LEU A 175 1.39 -4.48 7.26
C LEU A 175 2.85 -4.49 7.72
N ARG A 176 3.38 -5.62 8.21
CA ARG A 176 4.82 -5.74 8.49
C ARG A 176 5.66 -5.62 7.22
N LEU A 177 5.27 -6.31 6.15
CA LEU A 177 5.94 -6.21 4.85
C LEU A 177 5.85 -4.79 4.30
N TYR A 178 4.68 -4.17 4.40
CA TYR A 178 4.47 -2.80 3.94
C TYR A 178 5.29 -1.77 4.74
N LEU A 179 5.28 -1.88 6.07
CA LEU A 179 6.10 -1.04 6.96
C LEU A 179 7.58 -1.16 6.64
N HIS A 180 8.08 -2.38 6.43
CA HIS A 180 9.46 -2.62 6.04
C HIS A 180 9.78 -1.90 4.72
N ARG A 181 8.91 -2.01 3.71
CA ARG A 181 9.07 -1.28 2.44
C ARG A 181 9.08 0.24 2.61
N LEU A 182 8.20 0.80 3.46
CA LEU A 182 8.17 2.23 3.75
C LEU A 182 9.45 2.71 4.45
N GLU A 183 10.00 1.89 5.36
CA GLU A 183 11.24 2.19 6.08
C GLU A 183 12.47 2.11 5.18
N GLU A 184 12.53 1.13 4.28
CA GLU A 184 13.65 0.98 3.33
C GLU A 184 13.68 2.09 2.25
N ARG A 185 12.55 2.79 2.04
CA ARG A 185 12.38 3.85 1.01
C ARG A 185 12.90 3.46 -0.37
N ARG A 186 12.90 2.17 -0.71
CA ARG A 186 13.40 1.72 -2.01
C ARG A 186 12.35 2.01 -3.07
N PRO A 187 12.63 2.87 -4.07
CA PRO A 187 11.80 2.92 -5.26
C PRO A 187 11.84 1.54 -5.95
N PRO A 188 10.79 1.14 -6.68
CA PRO A 188 10.83 -0.08 -7.48
C PRO A 188 12.09 -0.09 -8.35
N PRO A 189 12.80 -1.22 -8.46
CA PRO A 189 14.01 -1.29 -9.27
C PRO A 189 13.68 -0.85 -10.70
N ARG A 190 14.45 0.11 -11.22
CA ARG A 190 14.30 0.54 -12.62
C ARG A 190 14.59 -0.66 -13.52
N PRO A 191 13.88 -0.85 -14.66
CA PRO A 191 14.06 -2.01 -15.55
C PRO A 191 15.48 -2.23 -16.12
N VAL A 192 16.44 -1.34 -15.85
CA VAL A 192 17.77 -1.34 -16.47
C VAL A 192 18.92 -1.28 -15.47
N GLU A 193 18.68 -1.39 -14.16
CA GLU A 193 19.82 -1.56 -13.24
C GLU A 193 20.38 -2.98 -13.34
N ARG A 194 21.32 -3.16 -14.29
CA ARG A 194 22.26 -4.27 -14.25
C ARG A 194 22.95 -4.24 -12.88
N LEU A 195 22.75 -5.31 -12.12
CA LEU A 195 23.48 -5.60 -10.89
C LEU A 195 24.98 -5.29 -11.11
N PRO A 196 25.64 -4.55 -10.20
CA PRO A 196 27.08 -4.37 -10.30
C PRO A 196 27.75 -5.74 -10.20
N GLU A 197 28.58 -6.07 -11.20
CA GLU A 197 29.33 -7.32 -11.16
C GLU A 197 30.23 -7.35 -9.92
N PRO A 198 30.29 -8.50 -9.21
CA PRO A 198 31.19 -8.65 -8.07
C PRO A 198 32.62 -8.47 -8.56
N ARG A 199 33.34 -7.48 -7.99
CA ARG A 199 34.75 -7.26 -8.30
C ARG A 199 35.54 -8.56 -8.05
N PRO A 200 36.47 -8.93 -8.95
CA PRO A 200 37.32 -10.10 -8.72
C PRO A 200 38.09 -9.94 -7.41
N ARG A 201 38.17 -11.01 -6.62
CA ARG A 201 39.05 -11.09 -5.45
C ARG A 201 40.49 -10.93 -5.93
N ASP A 202 41.15 -9.85 -5.51
CA ASP A 202 42.60 -9.74 -5.63
C ASP A 202 43.26 -10.86 -4.82
N ARG A 203 43.86 -11.81 -5.53
CA ARG A 203 44.80 -12.76 -4.96
C ARG A 203 46.15 -12.06 -4.81
N GLY A 204 46.47 -11.73 -3.56
CA GLY A 204 47.81 -11.85 -2.98
C GLY A 204 48.94 -10.98 -3.54
N SER A 205 49.47 -10.11 -2.68
CA SER A 205 50.92 -9.90 -2.61
C SER A 205 51.32 -9.66 -1.16
N SER A 206 52.05 -10.64 -0.64
CA SER A 206 52.79 -10.64 0.62
C SER A 206 54.03 -9.74 0.52
N GLY A 207 54.30 -8.92 1.53
CA GLY A 207 55.57 -8.18 1.62
C GLY A 207 55.69 -7.34 2.89
N ARG A 208 56.55 -7.78 3.82
CA ARG A 208 56.77 -7.34 5.21
C ARG A 208 57.64 -6.04 5.34
N PRO A 209 58.04 -5.54 6.54
CA PRO A 209 57.77 -4.16 6.98
C PRO A 209 59.00 -3.28 7.36
N GLY A 210 58.73 -2.00 7.66
CA GLY A 210 59.49 -1.13 8.58
C GLY A 210 60.15 0.12 7.94
N PRO A 211 60.61 1.13 8.71
CA PRO A 211 60.38 1.45 10.13
C PRO A 211 59.87 2.88 10.41
N ASN A 212 59.50 3.09 11.68
CA ASN A 212 59.11 4.32 12.37
C ASN A 212 60.27 5.33 12.49
N PRO A 213 60.01 6.64 12.63
CA PRO A 213 60.50 7.32 13.85
C PRO A 213 59.54 8.35 14.48
N LEU A 214 59.41 8.20 15.80
CA LEU A 214 59.48 9.20 16.89
C LEU A 214 58.81 10.58 16.75
N ARG A 215 57.79 10.76 17.60
CA ARG A 215 57.51 11.85 18.58
C ARG A 215 57.84 13.31 18.18
N SER A 216 56.85 14.18 18.37
CA SER A 216 56.94 15.28 19.36
C SER A 216 55.57 15.86 19.73
N HIS A 217 55.50 16.30 20.98
CA HIS A 217 54.36 16.74 21.77
C HIS A 217 53.76 18.08 21.30
N SER A 218 52.47 18.33 21.60
CA SER A 218 52.05 19.38 22.57
C SER A 218 50.52 19.45 22.68
N GLU A 219 50.03 19.18 23.89
CA GLU A 219 48.74 19.65 24.42
C GLU A 219 48.74 21.17 24.56
N VAL A 220 47.65 21.85 24.18
CA VAL A 220 47.07 22.99 24.94
C VAL A 220 45.57 23.10 24.62
N THR A 221 44.73 22.81 25.61
CA THR A 221 43.45 23.52 25.89
C THR A 221 43.54 23.86 27.39
N PRO A 222 42.96 24.96 27.93
CA PRO A 222 41.55 25.31 27.76
C PRO A 222 41.22 26.82 27.78
N HIS A 223 39.98 27.22 27.44
CA HIS A 223 39.25 28.20 28.25
C HIS A 223 37.74 28.22 27.98
N ARG A 224 37.00 28.13 29.09
CA ARG A 224 35.56 28.39 29.27
C ARG A 224 35.15 29.80 28.81
N SER A 225 33.91 29.96 28.37
CA SER A 225 32.87 30.75 29.09
C SER A 225 31.47 30.58 28.48
N ALA A 226 30.49 30.49 29.37
CA ALA A 226 29.05 30.35 29.14
C ALA A 226 28.35 31.76 29.11
N PRO A 227 27.03 31.86 28.91
CA PRO A 227 26.32 32.98 28.28
C PRO A 227 25.74 34.00 29.27
N PRO A 228 25.01 35.04 28.80
CA PRO A 228 23.91 35.61 29.55
C PRO A 228 22.55 35.39 28.85
N GLN A 229 21.56 35.21 29.72
CA GLN A 229 20.13 35.23 29.50
C GLN A 229 19.64 36.64 29.15
N GLY A 230 18.54 36.76 28.42
CA GLY A 230 17.83 38.03 28.22
C GLY A 230 16.43 37.81 27.65
N ARG A 231 15.43 37.91 28.52
CA ARG A 231 13.99 37.98 28.22
C ARG A 231 13.65 39.27 27.46
N ALA A 232 12.69 39.18 26.56
CA ALA A 232 11.59 40.14 26.41
C ALA A 232 10.35 39.35 25.98
#